data_AF-A0A972CNT3-F1
#
_entry.id   AF-A0A972CNT3-F1
#
_cell.length_a   1.000
_cell.length_b   1.000
_cell.length_c   1.000
_cell.angle_alpha   90.00
_cell.angle_beta   90.00
_cell.angle_gamma   90.00
#
_symmetry.space_group_name_H-M   'P 1'
#
loop_
_entity.id
_entity.type
_entity.pdbx_description
1 polymer ?
#
loop_
_entity_poly.entity_id
_entity_poly.type
_entity_poly.pdbx_seq_one_letter_code
_entity_poly.pdbx_strand_id
1 'polypeptide(L)'
;MKPDQKLKWWLITAGCCLSLIFLFWIGYFLIESENRIIISKSQQLISEKNKFDAEWSRYRKIGDKLSSLGRGWEKKNINPNSRTDLELTNPINEAVEKQINEIKRIHEEEILGKLSETNRAYREYQRKILREYRAKEVENLKLAKAKFEADLTLEKKRRDQALNDYRKSLVKQHQLTIINLELQKKMLIFNFDSQDQQTEAERIERWINQIRNDIIKKTEEYKRELEHEYELYERQRTADYHREVNELRRESQRLITEELNLFRNRQFDEFRQWIDQRQSEVEQAIELRRFQNKD
;
A
#
# COMPACT_ATOMS: atom_id res chain seq x y z
N MET A 1 -33.13 -46.85 -13.12
CA MET A 1 -32.67 -45.52 -12.66
C MET A 1 -33.06 -44.49 -13.71
N LYS A 2 -33.79 -43.44 -13.32
CA LYS A 2 -34.27 -42.41 -14.25
C LYS A 2 -33.09 -41.63 -14.84
N PRO A 3 -33.13 -41.24 -16.13
CA PRO A 3 -32.03 -40.55 -16.82
C PRO A 3 -31.56 -39.28 -16.08
N ASP A 4 -32.48 -38.58 -15.40
CA ASP A 4 -32.19 -37.38 -14.60
C ASP A 4 -31.28 -37.62 -13.38
N GLN A 5 -31.29 -38.84 -12.81
CA GLN A 5 -30.41 -39.16 -11.70
C GLN A 5 -28.97 -39.38 -12.16
N LYS A 6 -28.76 -39.96 -13.34
CA LYS A 6 -27.42 -40.12 -13.91
C LYS A 6 -26.80 -38.76 -14.19
N LEU A 7 -27.56 -37.84 -14.79
CA LEU A 7 -27.08 -36.49 -15.11
C LEU A 7 -26.65 -35.71 -13.86
N LYS A 8 -27.42 -35.82 -12.76
CA LYS A 8 -27.08 -35.19 -11.47
C LYS A 8 -25.78 -35.76 -10.87
N TRP A 9 -25.58 -37.07 -10.92
CA TRP A 9 -24.34 -37.69 -10.44
C TRP A 9 -23.12 -37.29 -11.28
N TRP A 10 -23.27 -37.18 -12.61
CA TRP A 10 -22.22 -36.68 -13.50
C TRP A 10 -21.87 -35.21 -13.24
N LEU A 11 -22.85 -34.35 -12.96
CA LEU A 11 -22.61 -32.95 -12.61
C LEU A 11 -21.90 -32.80 -11.25
N ILE A 12 -22.29 -33.61 -10.26
CA ILE A 12 -21.64 -33.60 -8.93
C ILE A 12 -20.19 -34.08 -9.04
N THR A 13 -19.94 -35.17 -9.78
CA THR A 13 -18.57 -35.69 -9.98
C THR A 13 -17.71 -34.73 -10.80
N ALA A 14 -18.25 -34.09 -11.85
CA ALA A 14 -17.54 -33.06 -12.59
C ALA A 14 -17.19 -31.85 -11.72
N GLY A 15 -18.10 -31.40 -10.85
CA GLY A 15 -17.85 -30.32 -9.88
C GLY A 15 -16.77 -30.68 -8.85
N CYS A 16 -16.76 -31.92 -8.35
CA CYS A 16 -15.71 -32.42 -7.44
C CYS A 16 -14.34 -32.52 -8.13
N CYS A 17 -14.29 -32.97 -9.39
CA CYS A 17 -13.04 -33.03 -10.15
C CYS A 17 -12.47 -31.63 -10.43
N LEU A 18 -13.33 -30.67 -10.78
CA LEU A 18 -12.91 -29.28 -11.03
C LEU A 18 -12.40 -28.59 -9.75
N SER A 19 -13.03 -28.84 -8.60
CA SER A 19 -12.58 -28.30 -7.32
C SER A 19 -11.24 -28.91 -6.86
N LEU A 20 -11.00 -30.19 -7.11
CA LEU A 20 -9.69 -30.81 -6.86
C LEU A 20 -8.58 -30.26 -7.75
N ILE A 21 -8.86 -30.04 -9.05
CA ILE A 21 -7.89 -29.42 -9.98
C ILE A 21 -7.59 -27.98 -9.55
N PHE A 22 -8.62 -27.23 -9.13
CA PHE A 22 -8.46 -25.86 -8.65
C PHE A 22 -7.62 -25.78 -7.36
N LEU A 23 -7.86 -26.69 -6.40
CA LEU A 23 -7.04 -26.78 -5.18
C LEU A 23 -5.60 -27.18 -5.47
N PHE A 24 -5.37 -28.09 -6.43
CA PHE A 24 -4.02 -28.46 -6.86
C PHE A 24 -3.29 -27.28 -7.52
N TRP A 25 -3.98 -26.50 -8.36
CA TRP A 25 -3.43 -25.28 -8.96
C TRP A 25 -3.08 -24.21 -7.94
N ILE A 26 -3.93 -24.01 -6.91
CA ILE A 26 -3.64 -23.10 -5.80
C ILE A 26 -2.42 -23.58 -5.02
N GLY A 27 -2.34 -24.88 -4.70
CA GLY A 27 -1.19 -25.46 -4.01
C GLY A 27 0.10 -25.30 -4.80
N TYR A 28 0.07 -25.60 -6.10
CA TYR A 28 1.21 -25.41 -7.00
C TYR A 28 1.64 -23.93 -7.09
N PHE A 29 0.67 -23.01 -7.20
CA PHE A 29 0.94 -21.58 -7.27
C PHE A 29 1.51 -21.03 -5.95
N LEU A 30 1.02 -21.51 -4.81
CA LEU A 30 1.55 -21.15 -3.50
C LEU A 30 2.98 -21.65 -3.32
N ILE A 31 3.26 -22.92 -3.66
CA ILE A 31 4.62 -23.50 -3.61
C ILE A 31 5.57 -22.75 -4.56
N GLU A 32 5.12 -22.42 -5.77
CA GLU A 32 5.97 -21.69 -6.72
C GLU A 32 6.16 -20.22 -6.31
N SER A 33 5.18 -19.60 -5.64
CA SER A 33 5.33 -18.26 -5.07
C SER A 33 6.31 -18.25 -3.89
N GLU A 34 6.25 -19.24 -3.00
CA GLU A 34 7.20 -19.40 -1.90
C GLU A 34 8.61 -19.67 -2.42
N ASN A 35 8.76 -20.55 -3.42
CA ASN A 35 10.05 -20.81 -4.06
C ASN A 35 10.62 -19.56 -4.74
N ARG A 36 9.79 -18.73 -5.40
CA ARG A 36 10.25 -17.44 -5.97
C ARG A 36 10.64 -16.42 -4.89
N ILE A 37 9.95 -16.41 -3.74
CA ILE A 37 10.32 -15.57 -2.58
C ILE A 37 11.64 -16.05 -1.96
N ILE A 38 11.85 -17.36 -1.84
CA ILE A 38 13.08 -17.96 -1.30
C ILE A 38 14.26 -17.71 -2.26
N ILE A 39 14.06 -17.89 -3.58
CA ILE A 39 15.09 -17.62 -4.60
C ILE A 39 15.42 -16.13 -4.68
N SER A 40 14.43 -15.23 -4.59
CA SER A 40 14.70 -13.78 -4.59
C SER A 40 15.38 -13.31 -3.31
N LYS A 41 15.03 -13.87 -2.14
CA LYS A 41 15.75 -13.63 -0.89
C LYS A 41 17.17 -14.19 -0.92
N SER A 42 17.38 -15.38 -1.47
CA SER A 42 18.73 -15.96 -1.60
C SER A 42 19.58 -15.21 -2.61
N GLN A 43 19.00 -14.74 -3.72
CA GLN A 43 19.68 -13.85 -4.67
C GLN A 43 19.97 -12.46 -4.07
N GLN A 44 19.08 -11.91 -3.23
CA GLN A 44 19.36 -10.69 -2.47
C GLN A 44 20.51 -10.91 -1.50
N LEU A 45 20.50 -11.99 -0.71
CA LEU A 45 21.57 -12.34 0.23
C LEU A 45 22.90 -12.62 -0.47
N ILE A 46 22.90 -13.27 -1.64
CA ILE A 46 24.09 -13.47 -2.47
C ILE A 46 24.57 -12.12 -3.06
N SER A 47 23.66 -11.24 -3.46
CA SER A 47 24.02 -9.90 -3.95
C SER A 47 24.57 -8.99 -2.84
N GLU A 48 24.05 -9.13 -1.61
CA GLU A 48 24.52 -8.43 -0.42
C GLU A 48 25.89 -8.99 0.00
N LYS A 49 26.06 -10.31 0.04
CA LYS A 49 27.34 -10.96 0.29
C LYS A 49 28.40 -10.60 -0.76
N ASN A 50 28.05 -10.61 -2.05
CA ASN A 50 28.99 -10.23 -3.12
C ASN A 50 29.34 -8.73 -3.07
N LYS A 51 28.43 -7.86 -2.62
CA LYS A 51 28.74 -6.45 -2.35
C LYS A 51 29.65 -6.30 -1.15
N PHE A 52 29.37 -7.04 -0.07
CA PHE A 52 30.19 -7.09 1.13
C PHE A 52 31.61 -7.59 0.78
N ASP A 53 31.74 -8.66 0.01
CA ASP A 53 33.03 -9.20 -0.46
C ASP A 53 33.74 -8.23 -1.42
N ALA A 54 33.01 -7.46 -2.24
CA ALA A 54 33.58 -6.42 -3.10
C ALA A 54 34.07 -5.19 -2.30
N GLU A 55 33.38 -4.83 -1.23
CA GLU A 55 33.77 -3.76 -0.29
C GLU A 55 34.98 -4.20 0.54
N TRP A 56 34.97 -5.43 1.09
CA TRP A 56 36.12 -6.03 1.77
C TRP A 56 37.33 -6.27 0.86
N SER A 57 37.11 -6.52 -0.43
CA SER A 57 38.16 -6.55 -1.46
C SER A 57 38.89 -5.21 -1.58
N ARG A 58 38.17 -4.08 -1.41
CA ARG A 58 38.81 -2.75 -1.36
C ARG A 58 39.61 -2.55 -0.08
N TYR A 59 39.10 -3.01 1.07
CA TYR A 59 39.86 -3.00 2.34
C TYR A 59 41.08 -3.94 2.29
N ARG A 60 40.99 -5.10 1.64
CA ARG A 60 42.16 -5.96 1.35
C ARG A 60 43.16 -5.26 0.46
N LYS A 61 42.74 -4.56 -0.60
CA LYS A 61 43.66 -3.77 -1.43
C LYS A 61 44.34 -2.63 -0.67
N ILE A 62 43.64 -2.02 0.29
CA ILE A 62 44.21 -1.00 1.19
C ILE A 62 45.20 -1.66 2.17
N GLY A 63 44.85 -2.81 2.76
CA GLY A 63 45.73 -3.63 3.60
C GLY A 63 46.95 -4.20 2.86
N ASP A 64 46.81 -4.57 1.60
CA ASP A 64 47.88 -5.05 0.71
C ASP A 64 48.82 -3.89 0.32
N LYS A 65 48.27 -2.68 0.10
CA LYS A 65 49.09 -1.47 -0.09
C LYS A 65 49.86 -1.11 1.19
N LEU A 66 49.21 -1.16 2.36
CA LEU A 66 49.84 -0.97 3.67
C LEU A 66 50.92 -2.02 3.97
N SER A 67 50.69 -3.29 3.65
CA SER A 67 51.69 -4.36 3.85
C SER A 67 52.82 -4.32 2.80
N SER A 68 52.56 -3.83 1.58
CA SER A 68 53.60 -3.57 0.58
C SER A 68 54.49 -2.38 0.97
N LEU A 69 53.92 -1.38 1.64
CA LEU A 69 54.69 -0.35 2.32
C LEU A 69 55.54 -1.00 3.41
N GLY A 70 54.95 -1.75 4.36
CA GLY A 70 55.70 -2.47 5.40
C GLY A 70 56.84 -3.38 4.90
N ARG A 71 56.76 -3.96 3.69
CA ARG A 71 57.86 -4.74 3.07
C ARG A 71 59.03 -3.89 2.56
N GLY A 72 58.81 -2.62 2.23
CA GLY A 72 59.90 -1.66 2.04
C GLY A 72 60.52 -1.18 3.35
N TRP A 73 59.99 -1.60 4.50
CA TRP A 73 60.32 -1.11 5.85
C TRP A 73 61.10 -2.13 6.69
N GLU A 74 61.45 -3.30 6.14
CA GLU A 74 62.54 -4.09 6.73
C GLU A 74 63.84 -3.31 6.56
N LYS A 75 64.45 -2.92 7.68
CA LYS A 75 65.80 -2.34 7.71
C LYS A 75 66.69 -3.15 6.78
N LYS A 76 67.15 -2.56 5.67
CA LYS A 76 68.42 -3.00 5.08
C LYS A 76 69.43 -2.93 6.22
N ASN A 77 69.96 -4.06 6.65
CA ASN A 77 71.08 -4.11 7.59
C ASN A 77 72.25 -3.39 6.93
N ILE A 78 72.42 -2.11 7.28
CA ILE A 78 73.54 -1.28 6.84
C ILE A 78 74.77 -1.79 7.59
N ASN A 79 75.79 -2.13 6.82
CA ASN A 79 77.09 -2.64 7.25
C ASN A 79 77.76 -1.66 8.24
N PRO A 80 78.44 -2.08 9.33
CA PRO A 80 78.82 -1.20 10.44
C PRO A 80 79.99 -0.22 10.17
N ASN A 81 80.53 -0.15 8.95
CA ASN A 81 81.83 0.49 8.68
C ASN A 81 81.77 1.72 7.75
N SER A 82 80.75 2.57 7.87
CA SER A 82 80.79 3.90 7.25
C SER A 82 80.42 4.98 8.26
N ARG A 83 81.42 5.45 9.00
CA ARG A 83 81.40 6.78 9.62
C ARG A 83 81.65 7.81 8.52
N THR A 84 80.61 8.57 8.17
CA THR A 84 80.73 9.90 7.59
C THR A 84 79.59 10.73 8.15
N ASP A 85 79.99 11.69 8.97
CA ASP A 85 79.42 13.01 9.22
C ASP A 85 77.89 13.19 9.24
N LEU A 86 77.45 13.51 10.46
CA LEU A 86 76.21 14.14 10.85
C LEU A 86 75.77 15.32 9.94
N GLU A 87 74.93 15.01 8.96
CA GLU A 87 73.75 15.80 8.59
C GLU A 87 72.54 14.85 8.59
N LEU A 88 72.16 14.35 9.77
CA LEU A 88 71.13 13.31 9.90
C LEU A 88 69.96 13.73 10.80
N THR A 89 69.58 15.00 10.76
CA THR A 89 68.45 15.53 11.54
C THR A 89 67.19 15.86 10.73
N ASN A 90 67.18 15.70 9.39
CA ASN A 90 66.00 16.03 8.57
C ASN A 90 65.28 14.91 7.77
N PRO A 91 65.83 13.71 7.50
CA PRO A 91 65.08 12.71 6.72
C PRO A 91 64.04 11.92 7.54
N ILE A 92 64.23 11.78 8.85
CA ILE A 92 63.28 11.08 9.74
C ILE A 92 62.04 11.95 9.99
N ASN A 93 62.24 13.24 10.27
CA ASN A 93 61.17 14.22 10.44
C ASN A 93 60.24 14.30 9.21
N GLU A 94 60.81 14.41 8.00
CA GLU A 94 60.03 14.43 6.76
C GLU A 94 59.28 13.11 6.48
N ALA A 95 59.89 11.97 6.84
CA ALA A 95 59.25 10.66 6.68
C ALA A 95 58.07 10.48 7.66
N VAL A 96 58.22 10.91 8.91
CA VAL A 96 57.15 10.90 9.92
C VAL A 96 56.02 11.85 9.54
N GLU A 97 56.32 13.06 9.05
CA GLU A 97 55.31 13.99 8.56
C GLU A 97 54.52 13.43 7.37
N LYS A 98 55.20 12.78 6.41
CA LYS A 98 54.54 12.08 5.30
C LYS A 98 53.61 10.98 5.80
N GLN A 99 53.99 10.22 6.84
CA GLN A 99 53.14 9.19 7.45
C GLN A 99 51.91 9.78 8.15
N ILE A 100 52.07 10.89 8.89
CA ILE A 100 50.96 11.59 9.53
C ILE A 100 49.98 12.14 8.49
N ASN A 101 50.48 12.71 7.40
CA ASN A 101 49.64 13.22 6.32
C ASN A 101 48.88 12.08 5.61
N GLU A 102 49.52 10.93 5.41
CA GLU A 102 48.84 9.76 4.84
C GLU A 102 47.76 9.19 5.77
N ILE A 103 47.99 9.16 7.09
CA ILE A 103 46.97 8.77 8.08
C ILE A 103 45.75 9.70 8.00
N LYS A 104 45.97 11.02 7.93
CA LYS A 104 44.89 12.00 7.78
C LYS A 104 44.14 11.83 6.46
N ARG A 105 44.86 11.62 5.35
CA ARG A 105 44.27 11.39 4.03
C ARG A 105 43.38 10.14 4.02
N ILE A 106 43.85 9.04 4.60
CA ILE A 106 43.07 7.80 4.72
C ILE A 106 41.83 8.04 5.58
N HIS A 107 41.95 8.76 6.69
CA HIS A 107 40.81 9.08 7.55
C HIS A 107 39.71 9.87 6.81
N GLU A 108 40.10 10.88 6.03
CA GLU A 108 39.16 11.64 5.18
C GLU A 108 38.46 10.74 4.14
N GLU A 109 39.20 9.81 3.52
CA GLU A 109 38.63 8.83 2.59
C GLU A 109 37.65 7.87 3.29
N GLU A 110 37.97 7.40 4.50
CA GLU A 110 37.10 6.54 5.31
C GLU A 110 35.79 7.25 5.69
N ILE A 111 35.86 8.53 6.09
CA ILE A 111 34.68 9.34 6.41
C ILE A 111 33.78 9.45 5.17
N LEU A 112 34.34 9.78 4.00
CA LEU A 112 33.57 9.89 2.75
C LEU A 112 32.95 8.55 2.35
N GLY A 113 33.69 7.45 2.52
CA GLY A 113 33.21 6.09 2.30
C GLY A 113 32.01 5.75 3.19
N LYS A 114 32.15 5.97 4.51
CA LYS A 114 31.10 5.70 5.49
C LYS A 114 29.86 6.56 5.25
N LEU A 115 30.04 7.85 4.94
CA LEU A 115 28.92 8.75 4.60
C LEU A 115 28.17 8.28 3.35
N SER A 116 28.89 7.79 2.34
CA SER A 116 28.28 7.21 1.13
C SER A 116 27.48 5.95 1.44
N GLU A 117 27.99 5.05 2.29
CA GLU A 117 27.27 3.85 2.75
C GLU A 117 25.98 4.22 3.50
N THR A 118 26.06 5.13 4.47
CA THR A 118 24.90 5.62 5.24
C THR A 118 23.83 6.23 4.32
N ASN A 119 24.24 7.06 3.35
CA ASN A 119 23.32 7.64 2.37
C ASN A 119 22.69 6.59 1.46
N ARG A 120 23.44 5.55 1.07
CA ARG A 120 22.92 4.43 0.28
C ARG A 120 21.88 3.65 1.07
N ALA A 121 22.18 3.29 2.32
CA ALA A 121 21.26 2.59 3.21
C ALA A 121 19.95 3.38 3.39
N TYR A 122 20.05 4.70 3.62
CA TYR A 122 18.89 5.60 3.67
C TYR A 122 18.05 5.58 2.39
N ARG A 123 18.66 5.69 1.20
CA ARG A 123 17.92 5.66 -0.08
C ARG A 123 17.29 4.29 -0.37
N GLU A 124 17.91 3.20 0.05
CA GLU A 124 17.35 1.85 -0.10
C GLU A 124 16.15 1.67 0.84
N TYR A 125 16.28 2.08 2.11
CA TYR A 125 15.18 2.07 3.08
C TYR A 125 14.01 2.96 2.63
N GLN A 126 14.30 4.18 2.16
CA GLN A 126 13.30 5.10 1.66
C GLN A 126 12.47 4.50 0.53
N ARG A 127 13.12 3.83 -0.42
CA ARG A 127 12.43 3.13 -1.52
C ARG A 127 11.56 1.98 -1.03
N LYS A 128 12.01 1.24 -0.01
CA LYS A 128 11.25 0.14 0.60
C LYS A 128 9.97 0.65 1.27
N ILE A 129 10.10 1.61 2.18
CA ILE A 129 8.96 2.19 2.92
C ILE A 129 7.95 2.83 1.97
N LEU A 130 8.41 3.61 0.99
CA LEU A 130 7.51 4.19 -0.01
C LEU A 130 6.70 3.14 -0.77
N ARG A 131 7.27 1.96 -1.07
CA ARG A 131 6.53 0.87 -1.74
C ARG A 131 5.52 0.22 -0.80
N GLU A 132 5.92 -0.08 0.43
CA GLU A 132 5.07 -0.74 1.42
C GLU A 132 3.86 0.12 1.78
N TYR A 133 4.07 1.41 2.07
CA TYR A 133 2.97 2.31 2.40
C TYR A 133 2.08 2.65 1.20
N ARG A 134 2.64 2.79 -0.01
CA ARG A 134 1.80 2.95 -1.22
C ARG A 134 0.93 1.73 -1.47
N ALA A 135 1.43 0.52 -1.24
CA ALA A 135 0.64 -0.69 -1.39
C ALA A 135 -0.53 -0.71 -0.39
N LYS A 136 -0.27 -0.41 0.88
CA LYS A 136 -1.30 -0.28 1.93
C LYS A 136 -2.30 0.84 1.62
N GLU A 137 -1.82 1.98 1.14
CA GLU A 137 -2.68 3.11 0.75
C GLU A 137 -3.65 2.70 -0.36
N VAL A 138 -3.16 2.01 -1.41
CA VAL A 138 -4.02 1.51 -2.50
C VAL A 138 -5.07 0.54 -1.98
N GLU A 139 -4.72 -0.34 -1.06
CA GLU A 139 -5.66 -1.28 -0.44
C GLU A 139 -6.74 -0.54 0.38
N ASN A 140 -6.33 0.39 1.24
CA ASN A 140 -7.25 1.20 2.05
C ASN A 140 -8.20 2.04 1.19
N LEU A 141 -7.69 2.67 0.12
CA LEU A 141 -8.51 3.42 -0.83
C LEU A 141 -9.52 2.53 -1.56
N LYS A 142 -9.13 1.30 -1.91
CA LYS A 142 -10.03 0.32 -2.53
C LYS A 142 -11.15 -0.09 -1.57
N LEU A 143 -10.84 -0.32 -0.29
CA LEU A 143 -11.83 -0.65 0.73
C LEU A 143 -12.80 0.51 0.98
N ALA A 144 -12.29 1.74 1.12
CA ALA A 144 -13.11 2.93 1.28
C ALA A 144 -14.07 3.12 0.09
N LYS A 145 -13.56 2.94 -1.14
CA LYS A 145 -14.38 3.00 -2.36
C LYS A 145 -15.46 1.91 -2.38
N ALA A 146 -15.10 0.66 -2.08
CA ALA A 146 -16.07 -0.43 -2.06
C ALA A 146 -17.18 -0.22 -1.02
N LYS A 147 -16.83 0.31 0.16
CA LYS A 147 -17.80 0.68 1.20
C LYS A 147 -18.73 1.80 0.72
N PHE A 148 -18.17 2.84 0.10
CA PHE A 148 -18.95 3.94 -0.49
C PHE A 148 -19.96 3.43 -1.53
N GLU A 149 -19.52 2.59 -2.48
CA GLU A 149 -20.39 2.01 -3.51
C GLU A 149 -21.48 1.11 -2.92
N ALA A 150 -21.13 0.33 -1.88
CA ALA A 150 -22.08 -0.52 -1.16
C ALA A 150 -23.15 0.32 -0.44
N ASP A 151 -22.76 1.40 0.22
CA ASP A 151 -23.68 2.30 0.92
C ASP A 151 -24.67 2.96 -0.05
N LEU A 152 -24.20 3.48 -1.20
CA LEU A 152 -25.07 4.05 -2.23
C LEU A 152 -26.05 3.01 -2.79
N THR A 153 -25.55 1.81 -3.07
CA THR A 153 -26.37 0.71 -3.61
C THR A 153 -27.45 0.28 -2.62
N LEU A 154 -27.09 0.16 -1.34
CA LEU A 154 -28.02 -0.20 -0.28
C LEU A 154 -29.11 0.86 -0.12
N GLU A 155 -28.72 2.13 -0.11
CA GLU A 155 -29.65 3.23 0.08
C GLU A 155 -30.62 3.37 -1.10
N LYS A 156 -30.13 3.19 -2.34
CA LYS A 156 -30.99 3.11 -3.53
C LYS A 156 -32.03 1.99 -3.41
N LYS A 157 -31.60 0.79 -3.01
CA LYS A 157 -32.51 -0.36 -2.82
C LYS A 157 -33.57 -0.10 -1.74
N ARG A 158 -33.21 0.56 -0.63
CA ARG A 158 -34.15 0.92 0.44
C ARG A 158 -35.26 1.84 -0.07
N ARG A 159 -34.91 2.81 -0.91
CA ARG A 159 -35.87 3.76 -1.49
C ARG A 159 -36.76 3.11 -2.54
N ASP A 160 -36.20 2.26 -3.40
CA ASP A 160 -36.99 1.45 -4.34
C ASP A 160 -38.02 0.58 -3.60
N GLN A 161 -37.61 0.00 -2.46
CA GLN A 161 -38.51 -0.77 -1.62
C GLN A 161 -39.58 0.11 -0.96
N ALA A 162 -39.21 1.27 -0.41
CA ALA A 162 -40.14 2.23 0.18
C ALA A 162 -41.20 2.69 -0.83
N LEU A 163 -40.81 2.99 -2.07
CA LEU A 163 -41.72 3.36 -3.15
C LEU A 163 -42.70 2.22 -3.48
N ASN A 164 -42.20 0.99 -3.57
CA ASN A 164 -43.04 -0.17 -3.84
C ASN A 164 -44.05 -0.43 -2.72
N ASP A 165 -43.61 -0.33 -1.47
CA ASP A 165 -44.46 -0.54 -0.30
C ASP A 165 -45.52 0.59 -0.17
N TYR A 166 -45.14 1.84 -0.47
CA TYR A 166 -46.07 2.96 -0.57
C TYR A 166 -47.13 2.73 -1.65
N ARG A 167 -46.73 2.32 -2.86
CA ARG A 167 -47.65 1.98 -3.96
C ARG A 167 -48.64 0.88 -3.56
N LYS A 168 -48.15 -0.19 -2.94
CA LYS A 168 -49.02 -1.29 -2.45
C LYS A 168 -50.02 -0.79 -1.41
N SER A 169 -49.57 0.08 -0.50
CA SER A 169 -50.42 0.68 0.52
C SER A 169 -51.54 1.51 -0.10
N LEU A 170 -51.23 2.38 -1.06
CA LEU A 170 -52.23 3.18 -1.79
C LEU A 170 -53.24 2.30 -2.55
N VAL A 171 -52.76 1.27 -3.26
CA VAL A 171 -53.66 0.33 -3.96
C VAL A 171 -54.60 -0.35 -2.96
N LYS A 172 -54.08 -0.81 -1.82
CA LYS A 172 -54.89 -1.45 -0.77
C LYS A 172 -55.92 -0.51 -0.17
N GLN A 173 -55.56 0.76 0.06
CA GLN A 173 -56.48 1.79 0.58
C GLN A 173 -57.69 2.00 -0.35
N HIS A 174 -57.46 2.01 -1.66
CA HIS A 174 -58.52 2.23 -2.65
C HIS A 174 -59.21 0.96 -3.15
N GLN A 175 -58.70 -0.22 -2.80
CA GLN A 175 -59.16 -1.51 -3.31
C GLN A 175 -60.65 -1.75 -3.06
N LEU A 176 -61.12 -1.54 -1.83
CA LEU A 176 -62.53 -1.76 -1.47
C LEU A 176 -63.47 -0.79 -2.22
N THR A 177 -63.06 0.47 -2.37
CA THR A 177 -63.82 1.47 -3.12
C THR A 177 -63.95 1.09 -4.58
N ILE A 178 -62.85 0.65 -5.22
CA ILE A 178 -62.87 0.19 -6.61
C ILE A 178 -63.76 -1.05 -6.75
N ILE A 179 -63.63 -2.04 -5.85
CA ILE A 179 -64.48 -3.24 -5.87
C ILE A 179 -65.95 -2.88 -5.75
N ASN A 180 -66.30 -1.95 -4.85
CA ASN A 180 -67.68 -1.51 -4.68
C ASN A 180 -68.21 -0.81 -5.95
N LEU A 181 -67.42 0.07 -6.56
CA LEU A 181 -67.77 0.73 -7.82
C LEU A 181 -67.94 -0.29 -8.96
N GLU A 182 -67.06 -1.27 -9.08
CA GLU A 182 -67.17 -2.35 -10.08
C GLU A 182 -68.43 -3.21 -9.86
N LEU A 183 -68.79 -3.48 -8.60
CA LEU A 183 -70.02 -4.20 -8.26
C LEU A 183 -71.26 -3.38 -8.63
N GLN A 184 -71.30 -2.10 -8.27
CA GLN A 184 -72.38 -1.17 -8.63
C GLN A 184 -72.57 -1.13 -10.15
N LYS A 185 -71.46 -1.00 -10.90
CA LYS A 185 -71.49 -1.02 -12.38
C LYS A 185 -72.11 -2.31 -12.92
N LYS A 186 -71.78 -3.47 -12.35
CA LYS A 186 -72.34 -4.77 -12.76
C LYS A 186 -73.82 -4.90 -12.41
N MET A 187 -74.26 -4.33 -11.28
CA MET A 187 -75.66 -4.38 -10.86
C MET A 187 -76.58 -3.53 -11.76
N LEU A 188 -76.04 -2.56 -12.50
CA LEU A 188 -76.83 -1.78 -13.46
C LEU A 188 -77.54 -2.64 -14.51
N ILE A 189 -77.03 -3.83 -14.83
CA ILE A 189 -77.63 -4.79 -15.77
C ILE A 189 -79.07 -5.21 -15.36
N PHE A 190 -79.42 -5.07 -14.08
CA PHE A 190 -80.74 -5.44 -13.55
C PHE A 190 -81.78 -4.29 -13.59
N ASN A 191 -81.43 -3.10 -14.07
CA ASN A 191 -82.38 -2.00 -14.27
C ASN A 191 -83.15 -2.13 -15.62
N PHE A 192 -84.31 -1.50 -15.73
CA PHE A 192 -85.20 -1.63 -16.91
C PHE A 192 -85.00 -0.53 -17.97
N ASP A 193 -84.28 0.55 -17.65
CA ASP A 193 -84.10 1.69 -18.55
C ASP A 193 -82.66 1.77 -19.10
N SER A 194 -82.50 1.63 -20.42
CA SER A 194 -81.21 1.41 -21.07
C SER A 194 -80.34 2.67 -21.19
N GLN A 195 -80.95 3.85 -21.25
CA GLN A 195 -80.24 5.11 -21.44
C GLN A 195 -79.64 5.62 -20.11
N ASP A 196 -80.37 5.47 -19.02
CA ASP A 196 -79.91 5.81 -17.67
C ASP A 196 -78.82 4.84 -17.19
N GLN A 197 -78.92 3.56 -17.55
CA GLN A 197 -77.88 2.56 -17.28
C GLN A 197 -76.53 2.94 -17.89
N GLN A 198 -76.53 3.33 -19.15
CA GLN A 198 -75.30 3.64 -19.87
C GLN A 198 -74.64 4.91 -19.29
N THR A 199 -75.44 5.91 -18.96
CA THR A 199 -74.97 7.16 -18.34
C THR A 199 -74.33 6.91 -16.97
N GLU A 200 -74.96 6.08 -16.13
CA GLU A 200 -74.42 5.77 -14.80
C GLU A 200 -73.19 4.84 -14.89
N ALA A 201 -73.15 3.91 -15.84
CA ALA A 201 -71.98 3.06 -16.09
C ALA A 201 -70.75 3.89 -16.51
N GLU A 202 -70.94 4.89 -17.38
CA GLU A 202 -69.90 5.84 -17.78
C GLU A 202 -69.45 6.74 -16.62
N ARG A 203 -70.38 7.13 -15.74
CA ARG A 203 -70.04 7.88 -14.52
C ARG A 203 -69.17 7.03 -13.60
N ILE A 204 -69.57 5.79 -13.28
CA ILE A 204 -68.79 4.89 -12.42
C ILE A 204 -67.39 4.63 -13.01
N GLU A 205 -67.29 4.42 -14.33
CA GLU A 205 -66.00 4.24 -14.99
C GLU A 205 -65.09 5.47 -14.85
N ARG A 206 -65.66 6.68 -14.96
CA ARG A 206 -64.92 7.92 -14.69
C ARG A 206 -64.39 7.97 -13.25
N TRP A 207 -65.18 7.57 -12.25
CA TRP A 207 -64.73 7.50 -10.85
C TRP A 207 -63.59 6.49 -10.64
N ILE A 208 -63.70 5.29 -11.24
CA ILE A 208 -62.62 4.29 -11.17
C ILE A 208 -61.33 4.84 -11.80
N ASN A 209 -61.44 5.52 -12.94
CA ASN A 209 -60.28 6.12 -13.61
C ASN A 209 -59.68 7.28 -12.82
N GLN A 210 -60.50 8.11 -12.15
CA GLN A 210 -60.01 9.14 -11.23
C GLN A 210 -59.19 8.54 -10.09
N ILE A 211 -59.69 7.48 -9.44
CA ILE A 211 -58.95 6.79 -8.36
C ILE A 211 -57.62 6.21 -8.87
N ARG A 212 -57.61 5.59 -10.05
CA ARG A 212 -56.37 5.06 -10.66
C ARG A 212 -55.36 6.17 -10.95
N ASN A 213 -55.82 7.30 -11.49
CA ASN A 213 -54.98 8.46 -11.75
C ASN A 213 -54.43 9.07 -10.46
N ASP A 214 -55.24 9.13 -9.40
CA ASP A 214 -54.80 9.61 -8.09
C ASP A 214 -53.69 8.74 -7.49
N ILE A 215 -53.80 7.40 -7.61
CA ILE A 215 -52.74 6.48 -7.18
C ILE A 215 -51.45 6.75 -7.94
N ILE A 216 -51.52 6.91 -9.27
CA ILE A 216 -50.36 7.20 -10.12
C ILE A 216 -49.73 8.53 -9.70
N LYS A 217 -50.54 9.59 -9.58
CA LYS A 217 -50.07 10.93 -9.22
C LYS A 217 -49.36 10.95 -7.87
N LYS A 218 -49.96 10.34 -6.84
CA LYS A 218 -49.37 10.24 -5.50
C LYS A 218 -48.08 9.41 -5.50
N THR A 219 -48.05 8.32 -6.27
CA THR A 219 -46.84 7.49 -6.40
C THR A 219 -45.71 8.27 -7.06
N GLU A 220 -45.99 9.06 -8.10
CA GLU A 220 -44.98 9.86 -8.80
C GLU A 220 -44.52 11.07 -7.98
N GLU A 221 -45.39 11.65 -7.16
CA GLU A 221 -45.02 12.68 -6.19
C GLU A 221 -44.06 12.12 -5.13
N TYR A 222 -44.40 10.98 -4.53
CA TYR A 222 -43.53 10.32 -3.54
C TYR A 222 -42.21 9.84 -4.14
N LYS A 223 -42.23 9.37 -5.39
CA LYS A 223 -41.00 9.02 -6.12
C LYS A 223 -40.07 10.22 -6.27
N ARG A 224 -40.58 11.39 -6.65
CA ARG A 224 -39.78 12.61 -6.79
C ARG A 224 -39.19 13.06 -5.45
N GLU A 225 -39.93 12.91 -4.36
CA GLU A 225 -39.43 13.17 -3.01
C GLU A 225 -38.27 12.22 -2.65
N LEU A 226 -38.44 10.92 -2.86
CA LEU A 226 -37.39 9.92 -2.64
C LEU A 226 -36.16 10.11 -3.54
N GLU A 227 -36.34 10.59 -4.78
CA GLU A 227 -35.24 10.93 -5.68
C GLU A 227 -34.46 12.15 -5.16
N HIS A 228 -35.17 13.21 -4.75
CA HIS A 228 -34.55 14.41 -4.20
C HIS A 228 -33.75 14.12 -2.91
N GLU A 229 -34.32 13.35 -2.00
CA GLU A 229 -33.62 12.91 -0.80
C GLU A 229 -32.38 12.05 -1.12
N TYR A 230 -32.37 11.34 -2.26
CA TYR A 230 -31.27 10.44 -2.64
C TYR A 230 -30.12 11.27 -3.18
N GLU A 231 -30.43 12.28 -4.00
CA GLU A 231 -29.43 13.25 -4.45
C GLU A 231 -28.76 13.97 -3.27
N LEU A 232 -29.52 14.36 -2.25
CA LEU A 232 -28.96 14.97 -1.04
C LEU A 232 -28.04 14.01 -0.29
N TYR A 233 -28.49 12.76 -0.09
CA TYR A 233 -27.68 11.71 0.53
C TYR A 233 -26.40 11.41 -0.26
N GLU A 234 -26.50 11.28 -1.59
CA GLU A 234 -25.37 11.00 -2.47
C GLU A 234 -24.34 12.12 -2.41
N ARG A 235 -24.77 13.39 -2.45
CA ARG A 235 -23.88 14.56 -2.31
C ARG A 235 -23.14 14.54 -0.97
N GLN A 236 -23.87 14.30 0.12
CA GLN A 236 -23.28 14.24 1.45
C GLN A 236 -22.28 13.08 1.55
N ARG A 237 -22.68 11.87 1.11
CA ARG A 237 -21.84 10.68 1.18
C ARG A 237 -20.60 10.80 0.30
N THR A 238 -20.71 11.47 -0.86
CA THR A 238 -19.57 11.76 -1.73
C THR A 238 -18.59 12.71 -1.06
N ALA A 239 -19.08 13.76 -0.39
CA ALA A 239 -18.24 14.66 0.39
C ALA A 239 -17.54 13.92 1.55
N ASP A 240 -18.24 13.03 2.25
CA ASP A 240 -17.67 12.19 3.31
C ASP A 240 -16.57 11.27 2.79
N TYR A 241 -16.82 10.60 1.65
CA TYR A 241 -15.83 9.76 0.99
C TYR A 241 -14.57 10.55 0.60
N HIS A 242 -14.73 11.76 0.05
CA HIS A 242 -13.58 12.62 -0.26
C HIS A 242 -12.80 13.06 0.99
N ARG A 243 -13.49 13.33 2.10
CA ARG A 243 -12.83 13.61 3.39
C ARG A 243 -12.03 12.41 3.87
N GLU A 244 -12.64 11.22 3.91
CA GLU A 244 -11.99 9.96 4.31
C GLU A 244 -10.75 9.66 3.45
N VAL A 245 -10.86 9.79 2.12
CA VAL A 245 -9.72 9.61 1.19
C VAL A 245 -8.59 10.60 1.48
N ASN A 246 -8.91 11.86 1.74
CA ASN A 246 -7.90 12.87 2.04
C ASN A 246 -7.23 12.63 3.40
N GLU A 247 -7.98 12.18 4.40
CA GLU A 247 -7.47 11.81 5.71
C GLU A 247 -6.51 10.61 5.60
N LEU A 248 -6.91 9.55 4.89
CA LEU A 248 -6.06 8.38 4.64
C LEU A 248 -4.74 8.75 3.94
N ARG A 249 -4.79 9.66 2.96
CA ARG A 249 -3.58 10.16 2.27
C ARG A 249 -2.68 10.94 3.21
N ARG A 250 -3.24 11.84 4.01
CA ARG A 250 -2.49 12.64 5.00
C ARG A 250 -1.85 11.74 6.05
N GLU A 251 -2.57 10.75 6.54
CA GLU A 251 -2.07 9.80 7.53
C GLU A 251 -0.93 8.94 6.96
N SER A 252 -1.10 8.40 5.74
CA SER A 252 -0.04 7.66 5.04
C SER A 252 1.23 8.51 4.90
N GLN A 253 1.09 9.76 4.45
CA GLN A 253 2.23 10.65 4.26
C GLN A 253 2.90 11.04 5.59
N ARG A 254 2.12 11.22 6.66
CA ARG A 254 2.63 11.47 8.01
C ARG A 254 3.46 10.28 8.50
N LEU A 255 2.93 9.07 8.40
CA LEU A 255 3.62 7.85 8.85
C LEU A 255 4.92 7.61 8.07
N ILE A 256 4.90 7.77 6.74
CA ILE A 256 6.12 7.71 5.92
C ILE A 256 7.15 8.72 6.41
N THR A 257 6.73 9.97 6.65
CA THR A 257 7.64 11.04 7.05
C THR A 257 8.25 10.78 8.43
N GLU A 258 7.43 10.38 9.40
CA GLU A 258 7.85 10.02 10.75
C GLU A 258 8.87 8.86 10.71
N GLU A 259 8.58 7.81 9.95
CA GLU A 259 9.43 6.63 9.86
C GLU A 259 10.77 6.92 9.15
N LEU A 260 10.75 7.71 8.07
CA LEU A 260 11.97 8.15 7.39
C LEU A 260 12.82 9.05 8.29
N ASN A 261 12.21 9.95 9.06
CA ASN A 261 12.95 10.81 10.00
C ASN A 261 13.58 9.99 11.12
N LEU A 262 12.85 9.03 11.69
CA LEU A 262 13.40 8.13 12.71
C LEU A 262 14.58 7.31 12.18
N PHE A 263 14.45 6.75 10.97
CA PHE A 263 15.53 5.99 10.35
C PHE A 263 16.73 6.89 10.03
N ARG A 264 16.48 8.09 9.49
CA ARG A 264 17.51 9.09 9.21
C ARG A 264 18.30 9.43 10.47
N ASN A 265 17.61 9.78 11.55
CA ASN A 265 18.27 10.18 12.80
C ASN A 265 19.15 9.06 13.34
N ARG A 266 18.63 7.81 13.40
CA ARG A 266 19.43 6.64 13.82
C ARG A 266 20.69 6.47 12.97
N GLN A 267 20.56 6.56 11.65
CA GLN A 267 21.70 6.43 10.73
C GLN A 267 22.74 7.54 10.89
N PHE A 268 22.31 8.79 11.14
CA PHE A 268 23.22 9.90 11.40
C PHE A 268 23.86 9.81 12.79
N ASP A 269 23.15 9.32 13.80
CA ASP A 269 23.69 9.12 15.14
C ASP A 269 24.75 7.99 15.15
N GLU A 270 24.46 6.87 14.48
CA GLU A 270 25.43 5.78 14.26
C GLU A 270 26.69 6.28 13.52
N PHE A 271 26.51 7.11 12.49
CA PHE A 271 27.60 7.71 11.75
C PHE A 271 28.45 8.64 12.62
N ARG A 272 27.82 9.48 13.46
CA ARG A 272 28.52 10.39 14.38
C ARG A 272 29.33 9.62 15.42
N GLN A 273 28.73 8.62 16.06
CA GLN A 273 29.44 7.79 17.05
C GLN A 273 30.65 7.10 16.41
N TRP A 274 30.49 6.61 15.18
CA TRP A 274 31.61 6.02 14.44
C TRP A 274 32.71 7.04 14.12
N ILE A 275 32.36 8.27 13.71
CA ILE A 275 33.34 9.34 13.48
C ILE A 275 34.11 9.65 14.77
N ASP A 276 33.41 9.85 15.88
CA ASP A 276 34.05 10.25 17.15
C ASP A 276 35.03 9.19 17.62
N GLN A 277 34.63 7.91 17.53
CA GLN A 277 35.53 6.79 17.82
C GLN A 277 36.73 6.78 16.88
N ARG A 278 36.49 6.94 15.57
CA ARG A 278 37.55 6.85 14.56
C ARG A 278 38.54 8.00 14.65
N GLN A 279 38.07 9.21 14.97
CA GLN A 279 38.91 10.37 15.23
C GLN A 279 39.85 10.12 16.40
N SER A 280 39.36 9.54 17.50
CA SER A 280 40.20 9.17 18.65
C SER A 280 41.27 8.14 18.28
N GLU A 281 40.95 7.14 17.45
CA GLU A 281 41.93 6.14 16.97
C GLU A 281 43.02 6.79 16.10
N VAL A 282 42.63 7.74 15.25
CA VAL A 282 43.54 8.50 14.38
C VAL A 282 44.47 9.40 15.19
N GLU A 283 43.94 10.10 16.21
CA GLU A 283 44.74 10.94 17.11
C GLU A 283 45.79 10.12 17.85
N GLN A 284 45.40 8.95 18.40
CA GLN A 284 46.33 8.02 19.03
C GLN A 284 47.41 7.53 18.06
N ALA A 285 47.03 7.21 16.81
CA ALA A 285 47.99 6.79 15.79
C ALA A 285 48.99 7.92 15.43
N ILE A 286 48.53 9.16 15.35
CA ILE A 286 49.37 10.33 15.09
C ILE A 286 50.32 10.59 16.28
N GLU A 287 49.82 10.51 17.52
CA GLU A 287 50.63 10.69 18.72
C GLU A 287 51.75 9.67 18.83
N LEU A 288 51.45 8.38 18.57
CA LEU A 288 52.46 7.32 18.53
C LEU A 288 53.56 7.62 17.51
N ARG A 289 53.21 8.14 16.33
CA ARG A 289 54.19 8.52 15.29
C ARG A 289 55.01 9.75 15.69
N ARG A 290 54.41 10.72 16.38
CA ARG A 290 55.13 11.89 16.91
C ARG A 290 56.10 11.51 18.03
N PHE A 291 55.76 10.52 18.85
CA PHE A 291 56.64 10.00 19.89
C PHE A 291 57.88 9.32 19.29
N GLN A 292 57.69 8.50 18.24
CA GLN A 292 58.77 7.87 17.47
C GLN A 292 59.72 8.86 16.78
N ASN A 293 59.36 10.14 16.72
CA ASN A 293 60.15 11.22 16.13
C ASN A 293 60.98 12.00 17.17
N LYS A 294 60.74 11.75 18.47
CA LYS A 294 61.43 12.43 19.59
C LYS A 294 62.58 11.60 20.18
N ASP A 295 62.64 10.30 19.87
CA ASP A 295 63.72 9.36 20.21
C ASP A 295 64.66 9.16 19.02
#